data_AF-A0A3A5SNR8-F1
#
_entry.id   AF-A0A3A5SNR8-F1
#
_cell.length_a   1.000
_cell.length_b   1.000
_cell.length_c   1.000
_cell.angle_alpha   90.00
_cell.angle_beta   90.00
_cell.angle_gamma   90.00
#
_symmetry.space_group_name_H-M   'P 1'
#
loop_
_entity.id
_entity.type
_entity.pdbx_description
1 polymer ?
#
loop_
_entity_poly.entity_id
_entity_poly.type
_entity_poly.pdbx_seq_one_letter_code
_entity_poly.pdbx_strand_id
1 'polypeptide(L)'
;MQKITLDEFCTHWVRERGKGGWDPFLPSRLAGNTFDFATEAGQYSRQQFLASFPSGGFCGGTWTPRTSRWGRKFTHPVMNDTGALAAGIKGEADRTDIRGRRSDGSRIFRKGARYSIWTTEKSIPIKGKRGRSKNRYGHYAAVHNTDPKFGLYTVNQHSSRRPVHRQFIGFSPKIEDYIADNFMDMIFKGFPGV
;
A
#
# COMPACT_ATOMS: atom_id res chain seq x y z
N MET A 1 -21.89 -29.45 13.69
CA MET A 1 -20.83 -28.82 14.51
C MET A 1 -20.20 -29.92 15.36
N GLN A 2 -18.93 -30.23 15.14
CA GLN A 2 -18.23 -31.29 15.87
C GLN A 2 -17.94 -30.80 17.30
N LYS A 3 -18.27 -31.59 18.32
CA LYS A 3 -17.99 -31.23 19.73
C LYS A 3 -16.53 -31.57 20.04
N ILE A 4 -15.77 -30.59 20.55
CA ILE A 4 -14.40 -30.79 21.05
C ILE A 4 -14.40 -30.97 22.57
N THR A 5 -13.42 -31.68 23.09
CA THR A 5 -13.14 -31.81 24.52
C THR A 5 -12.46 -30.56 25.07
N LEU A 6 -12.45 -30.41 26.41
CA LEU A 6 -11.75 -29.30 27.08
C LEU A 6 -10.24 -29.34 26.82
N ASP A 7 -9.65 -30.52 26.75
CA ASP A 7 -8.22 -30.69 26.49
C ASP A 7 -7.86 -30.35 25.04
N GLU A 8 -8.72 -30.73 24.07
CA GLU A 8 -8.58 -30.29 22.67
C GLU A 8 -8.70 -28.77 22.54
N PHE A 9 -9.65 -28.16 23.26
CA PHE A 9 -9.75 -26.70 23.32
C PHE A 9 -8.45 -26.08 23.88
N CYS A 10 -7.97 -26.53 25.04
CA CYS A 10 -6.76 -26.00 25.67
C CYS A 10 -5.51 -26.16 24.79
N THR A 11 -5.33 -27.32 24.16
CA THR A 11 -4.19 -27.60 23.26
C THR A 11 -4.21 -26.79 21.97
N HIS A 12 -5.38 -26.28 21.55
CA HIS A 12 -5.42 -25.27 20.50
C HIS A 12 -4.79 -23.96 20.99
N TRP A 13 -5.09 -23.48 22.19
CA TRP A 13 -4.61 -22.17 22.66
C TRP A 13 -3.15 -22.15 23.09
N VAL A 14 -2.68 -23.23 23.73
CA VAL A 14 -1.34 -23.31 24.30
C VAL A 14 -0.67 -24.63 23.96
N ARG A 15 0.66 -24.61 23.82
CA ARG A 15 1.49 -25.81 23.68
C ARG A 15 2.43 -25.95 24.86
N GLU A 16 2.57 -27.16 25.37
CA GLU A 16 3.52 -27.43 26.44
C GLU A 16 4.96 -27.28 25.90
N ARG A 17 5.78 -26.56 26.65
CA ARG A 17 7.19 -26.36 26.34
C ARG A 17 7.97 -27.54 26.88
N GLY A 18 8.88 -28.13 26.09
CA GLY A 18 9.65 -29.33 26.48
C GLY A 18 10.56 -29.22 27.73
N LYS A 19 10.55 -28.08 28.44
CA LYS A 19 11.23 -27.87 29.74
C LYS A 19 10.26 -27.47 30.87
N GLY A 20 8.96 -27.72 30.68
CA GLY A 20 7.88 -27.22 31.54
C GLY A 20 7.40 -25.82 31.14
N GLY A 21 6.09 -25.59 31.26
CA GLY A 21 5.42 -24.32 30.93
C GLY A 21 4.62 -24.36 29.63
N TRP A 22 3.92 -23.27 29.31
CA TRP A 22 2.99 -23.18 28.18
C TRP A 22 3.32 -22.01 27.25
N ASP A 23 3.43 -22.27 25.95
CA ASP A 23 3.60 -21.26 24.91
C ASP A 23 2.27 -20.92 24.22
N PRO A 24 1.92 -19.64 24.02
CA PRO A 24 0.70 -19.25 23.33
C PRO A 24 0.81 -19.62 21.85
N PHE A 25 0.04 -20.62 21.42
CA PHE A 25 0.13 -21.16 20.07
C PHE A 25 -0.78 -20.40 19.09
N LEU A 26 -2.09 -20.34 19.35
CA LEU A 26 -3.03 -19.60 18.50
C LEU A 26 -2.71 -18.10 18.41
N PRO A 27 -2.38 -17.37 19.50
CA PRO A 27 -2.00 -15.97 19.40
C PRO A 27 -0.75 -15.75 18.54
N SER A 28 0.23 -16.65 18.62
CA SER A 28 1.44 -16.59 17.78
C SER A 28 1.13 -16.88 16.32
N ARG A 29 0.23 -17.84 16.06
CA ARG A 29 -0.27 -18.15 14.72
C ARG A 29 -1.06 -16.98 14.14
N LEU A 30 -1.99 -16.38 14.89
CA LEU A 30 -2.73 -15.19 14.46
C LEU A 30 -1.79 -14.06 14.06
N ALA A 31 -0.76 -13.81 14.86
CA ALA A 31 0.23 -12.77 14.56
C ALA A 31 1.02 -13.07 13.28
N GLY A 32 1.41 -14.34 13.06
CA GLY A 32 2.05 -14.78 11.82
C GLY A 32 1.12 -14.62 10.61
N ASN A 33 -0.07 -15.20 10.69
CA ASN A 33 -1.10 -15.12 9.66
C ASN A 33 -1.48 -13.67 9.31
N THR A 34 -1.57 -12.78 10.31
CA THR A 34 -1.85 -11.35 10.09
C THR A 34 -0.71 -10.69 9.32
N PHE A 35 0.54 -11.07 9.60
CA PHE A 35 1.69 -10.58 8.86
C PHE A 35 1.70 -11.08 7.42
N ASP A 36 1.40 -12.36 7.21
CA ASP A 36 1.30 -12.95 5.88
C ASP A 36 0.16 -12.31 5.07
N PHE A 37 -1.01 -12.14 5.68
CA PHE A 37 -2.14 -11.41 5.11
C PHE A 37 -1.76 -10.00 4.67
N ALA A 38 -1.17 -9.21 5.58
CA ALA A 38 -0.78 -7.84 5.28
C ALA A 38 0.25 -7.77 4.14
N THR A 39 1.13 -8.77 4.09
CA THR A 39 2.15 -8.90 3.04
C THR A 39 1.51 -9.19 1.69
N GLU A 40 0.65 -10.22 1.59
CA GLU A 40 -0.02 -10.59 0.33
C GLU A 40 -0.96 -9.48 -0.17
N ALA A 41 -1.78 -8.93 0.73
CA ALA A 41 -2.67 -7.80 0.42
C ALA A 41 -1.88 -6.58 -0.11
N GLY A 42 -0.74 -6.29 0.52
CA GLY A 42 0.15 -5.21 0.10
C GLY A 42 0.85 -5.49 -1.22
N GLN A 43 1.33 -6.70 -1.45
CA GLN A 43 1.93 -7.11 -2.72
C GLN A 43 0.92 -7.00 -3.87
N TYR A 44 -0.30 -7.49 -3.68
CA TYR A 44 -1.37 -7.34 -4.65
C TYR A 44 -1.67 -5.86 -4.95
N SER A 45 -1.82 -5.03 -3.92
CA SER A 45 -2.03 -3.59 -4.08
C SER A 45 -0.91 -2.93 -4.91
N ARG A 46 0.35 -3.29 -4.61
CA ARG A 46 1.52 -2.81 -5.37
C ARG A 46 1.48 -3.24 -6.83
N GLN A 47 1.09 -4.48 -7.11
CA GLN A 47 0.93 -4.98 -8.48
C GLN A 47 -0.14 -4.19 -9.24
N GLN A 48 -1.27 -3.86 -8.60
CA GLN A 48 -2.31 -3.03 -9.23
C GLN A 48 -1.81 -1.61 -9.56
N PHE A 49 -0.96 -1.03 -8.71
CA PHE A 49 -0.32 0.26 -9.04
C PHE A 49 0.61 0.14 -10.23
N LEU A 50 1.44 -0.91 -10.30
CA LEU A 50 2.32 -1.16 -11.44
C LEU A 50 1.54 -1.45 -12.73
N ALA A 51 0.43 -2.19 -12.63
CA ALA A 51 -0.44 -2.50 -13.76
C ALA A 51 -1.15 -1.26 -14.32
N SER A 52 -1.30 -0.20 -13.51
CA SER A 52 -1.97 1.02 -13.96
C SER A 52 -1.27 1.77 -15.10
N PHE A 53 0.06 1.62 -15.20
CA PHE A 53 0.87 2.26 -16.23
C PHE A 53 0.62 1.67 -17.62
N PRO A 54 0.79 0.35 -17.85
CA PRO A 54 0.51 -0.24 -19.15
C PRO A 54 -0.99 -0.25 -19.49
N SER A 55 -1.89 -0.35 -18.50
CA SER A 55 -3.34 -0.28 -18.75
C SER A 55 -3.83 1.13 -19.07
N GLY A 56 -3.01 2.16 -18.81
CA GLY A 56 -3.39 3.56 -18.96
C GLY A 56 -4.48 3.99 -17.97
N GLY A 57 -4.55 3.36 -16.80
CA GLY A 57 -5.65 3.55 -15.88
C GLY A 57 -5.55 2.78 -14.57
N PHE A 58 -6.04 3.34 -13.47
CA PHE A 58 -6.00 2.68 -12.16
C PHE A 58 -7.35 2.07 -11.80
N CYS A 59 -7.35 0.77 -11.45
CA CYS A 59 -8.53 0.01 -10.99
C CYS A 59 -9.77 0.18 -11.90
N GLY A 60 -9.57 0.11 -13.21
CA GLY A 60 -10.65 0.23 -14.22
C GLY A 60 -11.10 1.66 -14.52
N GLY A 61 -10.47 2.69 -13.93
CA GLY A 61 -10.59 4.06 -14.41
C GLY A 61 -9.55 4.34 -15.49
N THR A 62 -9.95 4.85 -16.65
CA THR A 62 -9.01 5.23 -17.72
C THR A 62 -8.50 6.66 -17.52
N TRP A 63 -7.20 6.87 -17.61
CA TRP A 63 -6.64 8.21 -17.57
C TRP A 63 -6.97 8.98 -18.84
N THR A 64 -7.49 10.20 -18.69
CA THR A 64 -7.84 11.04 -19.83
C THR A 64 -6.60 11.43 -20.66
N PRO A 65 -6.69 11.38 -22.00
CA PRO A 65 -5.65 11.89 -22.89
C PRO A 65 -5.36 13.38 -22.67
N ARG A 66 -4.15 13.79 -23.06
CA ARG A 66 -3.70 15.19 -23.01
C ARG A 66 -4.39 15.98 -24.11
N THR A 67 -5.19 16.97 -23.72
CA THR A 67 -5.91 17.83 -24.68
C THR A 67 -5.11 19.04 -25.15
N SER A 68 -4.12 19.50 -24.37
CA SER A 68 -3.38 20.72 -24.67
C SER A 68 -2.43 20.57 -25.88
N ARG A 69 -2.25 21.66 -26.65
CA ARG A 69 -1.33 21.72 -27.81
C ARG A 69 0.09 21.27 -27.45
N TRP A 70 0.57 21.60 -26.26
CA TRP A 70 1.86 21.13 -25.74
C TRP A 70 1.85 19.69 -25.26
N GLY A 71 0.72 19.22 -24.72
CA GLY A 71 0.55 17.84 -24.27
C GLY A 71 0.53 16.82 -25.42
N ARG A 72 0.02 17.22 -26.59
CA ARG A 72 0.01 16.41 -27.82
C ARG A 72 1.40 16.20 -28.44
N LYS A 73 2.42 16.97 -28.03
CA LYS A 73 3.80 16.82 -28.53
C LYS A 73 4.58 15.67 -27.86
N PHE A 74 4.03 15.03 -26.83
CA PHE A 74 4.68 13.91 -26.15
C PHE A 74 4.27 12.58 -26.79
N THR A 75 5.19 11.61 -26.83
CA THR A 75 4.98 10.26 -27.38
C THR A 75 3.90 9.48 -26.65
N HIS A 76 3.68 9.78 -25.37
CA HIS A 76 2.64 9.15 -24.56
C HIS A 76 1.40 10.07 -24.42
N PRO A 77 0.23 9.67 -24.96
CA PRO A 77 -0.95 10.54 -25.06
C PRO A 77 -1.60 10.82 -23.70
N VAL A 78 -1.28 10.03 -22.68
CA VAL A 78 -2.02 10.01 -21.40
C VAL A 78 -1.11 10.46 -20.27
N MET A 79 -0.15 9.63 -19.84
CA MET A 79 0.83 9.95 -18.81
C MET A 79 2.22 10.09 -19.44
N ASN A 80 3.06 11.00 -18.94
CA ASN A 80 4.47 11.05 -19.38
C ASN A 80 5.28 10.28 -18.35
N ASP A 81 5.00 8.99 -18.23
CA ASP A 81 5.89 8.13 -17.47
C ASP A 81 6.97 7.64 -18.43
N THR A 82 8.21 8.08 -18.19
CA THR A 82 9.38 7.57 -18.92
C THR A 82 9.79 6.19 -18.40
N GLY A 83 8.88 5.47 -17.74
CA GLY A 83 9.11 4.27 -16.93
C GLY A 83 9.77 4.55 -15.57
N ALA A 84 10.18 5.79 -15.30
CA ALA A 84 10.92 6.13 -14.07
C ALA A 84 10.03 6.08 -12.83
N LEU A 85 8.74 6.41 -12.96
CA LEU A 85 7.79 6.31 -11.87
C LEU A 85 7.46 4.84 -11.59
N ALA A 86 7.08 4.08 -12.62
CA ALA A 86 6.80 2.65 -12.46
C ALA A 86 8.02 1.89 -11.89
N ALA A 87 9.23 2.13 -12.41
CA ALA A 87 10.46 1.53 -11.89
C ALA A 87 10.82 1.98 -10.46
N GLY A 88 10.33 3.15 -10.05
CA GLY A 88 10.53 3.71 -8.73
C GLY A 88 9.59 3.17 -7.65
N ILE A 89 8.57 2.38 -7.99
CA ILE A 89 7.62 1.82 -7.01
C ILE A 89 8.28 0.71 -6.19
N LYS A 90 8.40 0.97 -4.89
CA LYS A 90 8.91 0.05 -3.87
C LYS A 90 7.80 -0.40 -2.95
N GLY A 91 7.98 -1.57 -2.35
CA GLY A 91 7.08 -2.14 -1.35
C GLY A 91 7.87 -2.92 -0.33
N GLU A 92 7.48 -2.83 0.93
CA GLU A 92 8.14 -3.50 2.04
C GLU A 92 7.13 -3.92 3.11
N ALA A 93 7.27 -5.16 3.58
CA ALA A 93 6.49 -5.71 4.68
C ALA A 93 7.26 -5.52 5.98
N ASP A 94 6.58 -4.97 6.99
CA ASP A 94 7.17 -4.69 8.30
C ASP A 94 6.27 -5.21 9.42
N ARG A 95 6.90 -5.60 10.53
CA ARG A 95 6.20 -5.78 11.81
C ARG A 95 6.18 -4.47 12.58
N THR A 96 5.02 -4.11 13.11
CA THR A 96 4.82 -2.90 13.93
C THR A 96 4.65 -3.29 15.40
N ASP A 97 5.58 -4.10 15.89
CA ASP A 97 5.53 -4.63 17.24
C ASP A 97 5.92 -3.55 18.26
N ILE A 98 5.03 -3.26 19.21
CA ILE A 98 5.29 -2.31 20.29
C ILE A 98 5.43 -3.09 21.59
N ARG A 99 6.56 -2.88 22.27
CA ARG A 99 6.80 -3.32 23.65
C ARG A 99 7.28 -2.13 24.45
N GLY A 100 6.65 -1.86 25.59
CA GLY A 100 7.04 -0.75 26.45
C GLY A 100 6.06 -0.47 27.57
N ARG A 101 6.06 0.77 28.05
CA ARG A 101 5.09 1.28 29.03
C ARG A 101 4.42 2.54 28.50
N ARG A 102 3.15 2.76 28.86
CA ARG A 102 2.44 4.03 28.65
C ARG A 102 2.96 5.07 29.64
N SER A 103 2.54 6.32 29.44
CA SER A 103 2.79 7.43 30.37
C SER A 103 2.23 7.17 31.77
N ASP A 104 1.13 6.40 31.89
CA ASP A 104 0.53 5.96 33.17
C ASP A 104 1.27 4.76 33.82
N GLY A 105 2.38 4.31 33.23
CA GLY A 105 3.18 3.19 33.72
C GLY A 105 2.65 1.79 33.36
N SER A 106 1.47 1.68 32.74
CA SER A 106 0.90 0.40 32.30
C SER A 106 1.71 -0.21 31.15
N ARG A 107 1.78 -1.55 31.10
CA ARG A 107 2.52 -2.26 30.04
C ARG A 107 1.79 -2.15 28.70
N ILE A 108 2.56 -1.87 27.64
CA ILE A 108 2.10 -1.97 26.26
C ILE A 108 2.74 -3.21 25.63
N PHE A 109 1.88 -4.06 25.08
CA PHE A 109 2.27 -5.12 24.17
C PHE A 109 1.28 -5.12 23.00
N ARG A 110 1.76 -4.77 21.81
CA ARG A 110 0.98 -4.85 20.57
C ARG A 110 1.82 -5.54 19.52
N LYS A 111 1.25 -6.53 18.86
CA LYS A 111 1.79 -7.10 17.63
C LYS A 111 1.02 -6.52 16.46
N GLY A 112 1.70 -6.23 15.36
CA GLY A 112 1.06 -5.68 14.19
C GLY A 112 1.89 -5.90 12.95
N ALA A 113 1.25 -5.74 11.80
CA ALA A 113 1.89 -5.86 10.50
C ALA A 113 1.45 -4.69 9.62
N ARG A 114 2.34 -4.25 8.75
CA ARG A 114 2.04 -3.28 7.70
C ARG A 114 2.78 -3.66 6.42
N TYR A 115 2.22 -3.26 5.29
CA TYR A 115 2.94 -3.23 4.04
C TYR A 115 2.97 -1.79 3.54
N SER A 116 4.17 -1.23 3.42
CA SER A 116 4.38 0.14 2.98
C SER A 116 4.64 0.14 1.48
N ILE A 117 3.98 1.02 0.74
CA ILE A 117 4.23 1.23 -0.70
C ILE A 117 4.58 2.69 -0.90
N TRP A 118 5.70 2.94 -1.56
CA TRP A 118 6.17 4.28 -1.84
C TRP A 118 6.93 4.31 -3.14
N THR A 119 7.25 5.51 -3.59
CA THR A 119 7.97 5.73 -4.83
C THR A 119 9.26 6.48 -4.56
N THR A 120 10.35 6.06 -5.19
CA THR A 120 11.65 6.74 -5.11
C THR A 120 11.90 7.65 -6.31
N GLU A 121 10.90 7.88 -7.17
CA GLU A 121 11.12 8.69 -8.36
C GLU A 121 11.40 10.13 -7.97
N LYS A 122 12.46 10.69 -8.57
CA LYS A 122 12.79 12.10 -8.44
C LYS A 122 12.35 12.81 -9.69
N SER A 123 11.47 13.81 -9.56
CA SER A 123 11.20 14.74 -10.66
C SER A 123 12.33 15.76 -10.73
N ILE A 124 13.40 15.42 -11.44
CA ILE A 124 14.50 16.35 -11.71
C ILE A 124 14.01 17.38 -12.76
N PRO A 125 14.29 18.68 -12.60
CA PRO A 125 14.01 19.67 -13.64
C PRO A 125 14.72 19.29 -14.94
N ILE A 126 13.96 19.06 -16.01
CA ILE A 126 14.50 18.78 -17.34
C ILE A 126 14.27 20.03 -18.19
N LYS A 127 15.32 20.57 -18.83
CA LYS A 127 15.22 21.76 -19.70
C LYS A 127 14.13 21.56 -20.76
N GLY A 128 13.18 22.49 -20.85
CA GLY A 128 12.01 22.39 -21.74
C GLY A 128 10.85 21.54 -21.22
N LYS A 129 10.95 20.97 -20.01
CA LYS A 129 9.87 20.24 -19.33
C LYS A 129 9.56 20.85 -17.95
N ARG A 130 8.26 21.03 -17.70
CA ARG A 130 7.60 21.36 -16.42
C ARG A 130 8.16 22.56 -15.63
N GLY A 131 7.43 22.93 -14.58
CA GLY A 131 7.71 24.06 -13.70
C GLY A 131 8.23 23.62 -12.35
N ARG A 132 8.86 24.58 -11.67
CA ARG A 132 9.52 24.43 -10.37
C ARG A 132 8.54 23.95 -9.29
N SER A 133 8.79 22.76 -8.73
CA SER A 133 8.30 22.42 -7.40
C SER A 133 9.03 23.30 -6.38
N LYS A 134 8.31 23.89 -5.41
CA LYS A 134 8.94 24.64 -4.31
C LYS A 134 9.87 23.75 -3.47
N ASN A 135 9.59 22.44 -3.41
CA ASN A 135 10.44 21.46 -2.75
C ASN A 135 11.48 20.87 -3.71
N ARG A 136 12.70 20.66 -3.20
CA ARG A 136 13.89 20.15 -3.91
C ARG A 136 13.66 18.79 -4.60
N TYR A 137 12.63 18.04 -4.20
CA TYR A 137 12.26 16.72 -4.74
C TYR A 137 10.77 16.65 -5.10
N GLY A 138 10.32 17.42 -6.10
CA GLY A 138 8.90 17.46 -6.49
C GLY A 138 8.36 16.16 -7.10
N HIS A 139 8.18 15.11 -6.30
CA HIS A 139 7.78 13.76 -6.72
C HIS A 139 6.58 13.79 -7.69
N TYR A 140 6.75 13.12 -8.84
CA TYR A 140 5.73 13.02 -9.88
C TYR A 140 4.48 12.31 -9.36
N ALA A 141 4.64 11.37 -8.44
CA ALA A 141 3.56 10.71 -7.72
C ALA A 141 2.68 11.68 -6.95
N ALA A 142 3.30 12.56 -6.17
CA ALA A 142 2.57 13.54 -5.37
C ALA A 142 1.72 14.46 -6.26
N VAL A 143 2.21 14.83 -7.44
CA VAL A 143 1.50 15.71 -8.39
C VAL A 143 0.21 15.07 -8.89
N HIS A 144 0.24 13.77 -9.14
CA HIS A 144 -0.87 13.07 -9.76
C HIS A 144 -1.86 12.48 -8.75
N ASN A 145 -1.43 12.28 -7.50
CA ASN A 145 -2.26 11.75 -6.41
C ASN A 145 -2.76 12.75 -5.37
N THR A 146 -2.20 13.96 -5.31
CA THR A 146 -2.70 14.97 -4.36
C THR A 146 -4.07 15.46 -4.80
N ASP A 147 -5.03 15.57 -3.88
CA ASP A 147 -6.33 16.18 -4.19
C ASP A 147 -6.14 17.62 -4.73
N PRO A 148 -6.75 17.98 -5.87
CA PRO A 148 -6.64 19.30 -6.47
C PRO A 148 -6.87 20.44 -5.49
N LYS A 149 -7.76 20.30 -4.49
CA LYS A 149 -8.10 21.35 -3.53
C LYS A 149 -6.88 21.91 -2.79
N PHE A 150 -5.85 21.09 -2.58
CA PHE A 150 -4.62 21.50 -1.90
C PHE A 150 -3.70 22.36 -2.78
N GLY A 151 -3.90 22.40 -4.11
CA GLY A 151 -3.26 23.37 -5.00
C GLY A 151 -1.72 23.34 -5.06
N LEU A 152 -1.10 22.21 -4.71
CA LEU A 152 0.35 22.14 -4.47
C LEU A 152 1.21 22.25 -5.74
N TYR A 153 0.63 22.16 -6.94
CA TYR A 153 1.38 22.02 -8.19
C TYR A 153 0.73 22.75 -9.38
N THR A 154 1.58 23.32 -10.24
CA THR A 154 1.18 23.88 -11.55
C THR A 154 1.76 23.09 -12.72
N VAL A 155 1.22 23.33 -13.92
CA VAL A 155 1.64 22.64 -15.16
C VAL A 155 3.04 23.03 -15.60
N ASN A 156 3.42 24.30 -15.41
CA ASN A 156 4.75 24.81 -15.65
C ASN A 156 5.02 26.08 -14.81
N GLN A 157 6.24 26.61 -14.88
CA GLN A 157 6.67 27.77 -14.08
C GLN A 157 6.06 29.10 -14.54
N HIS A 158 5.43 29.13 -15.72
CA HIS A 158 4.84 30.31 -16.35
C HIS A 158 3.31 30.25 -16.37
N SER A 159 2.69 29.33 -15.62
CA SER A 159 1.25 29.11 -15.65
C SER A 159 0.74 28.77 -14.26
N SER A 160 -0.37 29.40 -13.87
CA SER A 160 -1.15 29.04 -12.68
C SER A 160 -2.07 27.84 -12.91
N ARG A 161 -2.14 27.31 -14.14
CA ARG A 161 -3.03 26.19 -14.49
C ARG A 161 -2.60 24.91 -13.78
N ARG A 162 -3.58 24.20 -13.20
CA ARG A 162 -3.37 22.91 -12.53
C ARG A 162 -3.20 21.76 -13.53
N PRO A 163 -2.37 20.74 -13.21
CA PRO A 163 -2.24 19.56 -14.04
C PRO A 163 -3.51 18.71 -13.99
N VAL A 164 -3.77 17.95 -15.05
CA VAL A 164 -4.83 16.93 -15.06
C VAL A 164 -4.37 15.76 -14.19
N HIS A 165 -5.17 15.40 -13.18
CA HIS A 165 -4.89 14.30 -12.27
C HIS A 165 -5.05 12.96 -12.95
N ARG A 166 -4.16 12.04 -12.60
CA ARG A 166 -4.09 10.68 -13.14
C ARG A 166 -3.67 9.79 -12.00
N GLN A 167 -4.63 9.45 -11.14
CA GLN A 167 -4.36 8.61 -10.00
C GLN A 167 -3.84 7.26 -10.48
N PHE A 168 -2.69 6.84 -9.97
CA PHE A 168 -2.04 5.58 -10.34
C PHE A 168 -1.67 4.76 -9.09
N ILE A 169 -1.74 5.39 -7.92
CA ILE A 169 -1.61 4.76 -6.60
C ILE A 169 -2.63 5.39 -5.64
N GLY A 170 -3.12 4.63 -4.68
CA GLY A 170 -4.07 5.10 -3.67
C GLY A 170 -5.11 4.05 -3.33
N PHE A 171 -6.04 4.42 -2.45
CA PHE A 171 -7.14 3.54 -2.05
C PHE A 171 -8.10 3.29 -3.21
N SER A 172 -8.59 2.05 -3.30
CA SER A 172 -9.55 1.63 -4.31
C SER A 172 -10.46 0.55 -3.74
N PRO A 173 -11.79 0.73 -3.79
CA PRO A 173 -12.74 -0.29 -3.38
C PRO A 173 -12.50 -1.63 -4.08
N LYS A 174 -12.16 -1.63 -5.38
CA LYS A 174 -11.88 -2.88 -6.11
C LYS A 174 -10.69 -3.67 -5.56
N ILE A 175 -9.68 -2.97 -5.05
CA ILE A 175 -8.54 -3.62 -4.39
C ILE A 175 -8.98 -4.16 -3.04
N GLU A 176 -9.74 -3.37 -2.28
CA GLU A 176 -10.27 -3.76 -0.96
C GLU A 176 -11.19 -4.98 -1.07
N ASP A 177 -12.12 -4.98 -2.02
CA ASP A 177 -13.05 -6.08 -2.31
C ASP A 177 -12.27 -7.35 -2.68
N TYR A 178 -11.28 -7.25 -3.59
CA TYR A 178 -10.46 -8.40 -3.95
C TYR A 178 -9.67 -8.95 -2.75
N ILE A 179 -9.09 -8.08 -1.92
CA ILE A 179 -8.37 -8.50 -0.71
C ILE A 179 -9.33 -9.19 0.27
N ALA A 180 -10.54 -8.65 0.44
CA ALA A 180 -11.56 -9.22 1.29
C ALA A 180 -11.93 -10.64 0.84
N ASP A 181 -12.19 -10.81 -0.45
CA ASP A 181 -12.66 -12.07 -1.04
C ASP A 181 -11.56 -13.14 -1.14
N ASN A 182 -10.29 -12.75 -1.26
CA ASN A 182 -9.21 -13.70 -1.58
C ASN A 182 -8.20 -13.92 -0.45
N PHE A 183 -8.06 -12.95 0.47
CA PHE A 183 -6.98 -12.99 1.46
C PHE A 183 -7.45 -13.00 2.91
N MET A 184 -8.70 -12.61 3.24
CA MET A 184 -9.11 -12.55 4.66
C MET A 184 -9.01 -13.90 5.38
N ASP A 185 -9.28 -15.01 4.70
CA ASP A 185 -9.17 -16.35 5.28
C ASP A 185 -7.74 -16.70 5.73
N MET A 186 -6.72 -16.05 5.15
CA MET A 186 -5.33 -16.23 5.56
C MET A 186 -5.13 -15.90 7.05
N ILE A 187 -5.85 -14.91 7.57
CA ILE A 187 -5.75 -14.48 8.98
C ILE A 187 -6.06 -15.64 9.92
N PHE A 188 -7.05 -16.47 9.56
CA PHE A 188 -7.56 -17.55 10.39
C PHE A 188 -7.02 -18.93 9.99
N LYS A 189 -6.10 -19.01 9.03
CA LYS A 189 -5.52 -20.27 8.59
C LYS A 189 -4.98 -21.10 9.77
N GLY A 190 -5.49 -22.32 9.92
CA GLY A 190 -5.11 -23.23 10.99
C GLY A 190 -5.75 -22.92 12.35
N PHE A 191 -6.79 -22.10 12.40
CA PHE A 191 -7.70 -22.00 13.53
C PHE A 191 -8.76 -23.10 13.44
N PRO A 192 -9.22 -23.66 14.57
CA PRO A 192 -10.28 -24.65 14.56
C PRO A 192 -11.62 -24.04 14.13
N GLY A 193 -12.32 -24.71 13.20
CA GLY A 193 -13.68 -24.34 12.81
C GLY A 193 -13.82 -23.14 11.86
N VAL A 194 -12.73 -22.73 11.21
CA VAL A 194 -12.71 -21.74 10.12
C VAL A 194 -12.36 -22.43 8.81
#